data_AF-A0A1F5GCA3-F1
#
_entry.id   AF-A0A1F5GCA3-F1
#
_cell.length_a   1.000
_cell.length_b   1.000
_cell.length_c   1.000
_cell.angle_alpha   90.00
_cell.angle_beta   90.00
_cell.angle_gamma   90.00
#
_symmetry.space_group_name_H-M   'P 1'
#
loop_
_entity.id
_entity.type
_entity.pdbx_description
1 polymer ?
#
loop_
_entity_poly.entity_id
_entity_poly.type
_entity_poly.pdbx_seq_one_letter_code
_entity_poly.pdbx_strand_id
1 'polypeptide(L)' 'MNIKTTCIRCGKVRISLRKWDAKIEKGPVLMMEKTVCPDVECQKLVDRQFAELREKKEALKASKEENSKSAKN' A
#
# COMPACT_ATOMS: atom_id res chain seq x y z
N MET A 1 -11.07 -11.00 16.21
CA MET A 1 -12.13 -10.21 15.54
C MET A 1 -11.82 -10.16 14.05
N ASN A 2 -12.65 -10.78 13.19
CA ASN A 2 -12.54 -10.62 11.73
C ASN A 2 -13.30 -9.34 11.34
N ILE A 3 -12.61 -8.20 11.32
CA ILE A 3 -13.21 -6.93 10.90
C ILE A 3 -13.40 -6.98 9.39
N LYS A 4 -14.62 -7.34 8.96
CA LYS A 4 -15.01 -7.29 7.55
C LYS A 4 -15.22 -5.83 7.16
N THR A 5 -14.32 -5.31 6.33
CA THR A 5 -14.37 -3.93 5.85
C THR A 5 -15.12 -3.86 4.54
N THR A 6 -16.05 -2.92 4.43
CA THR A 6 -16.79 -2.66 3.20
C THR A 6 -15.99 -1.75 2.29
N CYS A 7 -15.95 -2.05 1.00
CA CYS A 7 -15.29 -1.19 0.02
C CYS A 7 -16.10 0.09 -0.19
N ILE A 8 -15.51 1.24 0.12
CA ILE A 8 -16.17 2.57 -0.04
C ILE A 8 -16.46 2.94 -1.50
N ARG A 9 -15.84 2.24 -2.48
CA ARG A 9 -16.00 2.53 -3.91
C ARG A 9 -17.17 1.77 -4.54
N CYS A 10 -17.30 0.47 -4.23
CA CYS A 10 -18.30 -0.40 -4.86
C CYS A 10 -19.27 -1.07 -3.86
N GLY A 11 -19.13 -0.81 -2.56
CA GLY A 11 -20.02 -1.35 -1.52
C GLY A 11 -19.84 -2.83 -1.19
N LYS A 12 -18.98 -3.57 -1.91
CA LYS A 12 -18.73 -5.00 -1.64
C LYS A 12 -17.82 -5.21 -0.44
N VAL A 13 -18.04 -6.29 0.32
CA VAL A 13 -17.22 -6.66 1.47
C VAL A 13 -15.85 -7.14 0.99
N ARG A 14 -14.77 -6.58 1.56
CA ARG A 14 -13.39 -6.96 1.21
C ARG A 14 -13.07 -8.37 1.71
N ILE A 15 -12.24 -9.07 0.95
CA ILE A 15 -11.81 -10.44 1.23
C ILE A 15 -10.35 -10.46 1.69
N SER A 16 -9.99 -11.44 2.51
CA SER A 16 -8.60 -11.66 2.96
C SER A 16 -7.75 -12.16 1.80
N LEU A 17 -6.67 -11.46 1.49
CA LEU A 17 -5.70 -11.87 0.46
C LEU A 17 -4.55 -12.67 1.09
N ARG A 18 -3.99 -12.15 2.18
CA ARG A 18 -2.83 -12.76 2.84
C ARG A 18 -2.78 -12.36 4.30
N LYS A 19 -2.34 -13.29 5.15
CA LYS A 19 -1.94 -13.04 6.53
C LYS A 19 -0.45 -13.35 6.67
N TRP A 20 0.26 -12.58 7.49
CA TRP A 20 1.66 -12.83 7.79
C TRP A 20 2.06 -12.24 9.14
N ASP A 21 3.09 -12.83 9.72
CA ASP A 21 3.71 -12.35 10.94
C ASP A 21 4.78 -11.33 10.59
N ALA A 22 4.58 -10.10 11.04
CA ALA A 22 5.54 -9.02 10.91
C ALA A 22 6.34 -8.90 12.22
N LYS A 23 7.65 -9.18 12.14
CA LYS A 23 8.58 -8.89 13.24
C LYS A 23 8.90 -7.39 13.21
N ILE A 24 8.61 -6.69 14.31
CA ILE A 24 9.06 -5.31 14.51
C ILE A 24 10.39 -5.34 15.25
N GLU A 25 11.33 -4.50 14.84
CA GLU A 25 12.73 -4.46 15.29
C GLU A 25 12.95 -4.52 16.81
N LYS A 26 12.02 -3.95 17.59
CA LYS A 26 12.04 -3.97 19.07
C LYS A 26 10.66 -4.26 19.68
N GLY A 27 9.83 -5.04 18.98
CA GLY A 27 8.43 -5.26 19.37
C GLY A 27 7.97 -6.71 19.27
N PRO A 28 6.74 -7.00 19.76
CA PRO A 28 6.13 -8.31 19.58
C PRO A 28 5.89 -8.61 18.10
N VAL A 29 5.76 -9.90 17.78
CA VAL A 29 5.33 -10.34 16.45
C VAL A 29 3.88 -9.89 16.24
N LEU A 30 3.64 -9.12 15.19
CA LEU A 30 2.29 -8.67 14.82
C LEU A 30 1.71 -9.56 13.72
N MET A 31 0.53 -10.10 13.97
CA MET A 31 -0.28 -10.76 12.94
C MET A 31 -0.93 -9.70 12.05
N MET A 32 -0.41 -9.54 10.83
CA MET A 32 -0.95 -8.62 9.83
C MET A 32 -1.84 -9.36 8.84
N GLU A 33 -2.88 -8.66 8.36
CA GLU A 33 -3.79 -9.14 7.33
C GLU A 33 -3.91 -8.08 6.22
N LYS A 34 -3.77 -8.52 4.96
CA LYS A 34 -4.06 -7.72 3.78
C LYS A 34 -5.39 -8.14 3.19
N THR A 35 -6.25 -7.16 2.90
CA THR A 35 -7.55 -7.38 2.28
C THR A 35 -7.68 -6.68 0.93
N VAL A 36 -8.45 -7.26 0.03
CA VAL A 36 -8.68 -6.74 -1.34
C VAL A 36 -10.16 -6.65 -1.65
N CYS A 37 -10.51 -5.79 -2.60
CA CYS A 37 -11.86 -5.76 -3.14
C CYS A 37 -12.10 -7.01 -4.00
N PRO A 38 -13.21 -7.75 -3.81
CA PRO A 38 -13.53 -8.91 -4.66
C PRO A 38 -13.97 -8.51 -6.07
N ASP A 39 -14.31 -7.23 -6.29
CA ASP A 39 -14.64 -6.71 -7.60
C ASP A 39 -13.36 -6.34 -8.35
N VAL A 40 -13.07 -7.11 -9.41
CA VAL A 40 -11.86 -6.99 -10.22
C VAL A 40 -11.74 -5.62 -10.88
N GLU A 41 -12.84 -5.10 -11.43
CA GLU A 41 -12.82 -3.80 -12.11
C GLU A 41 -12.63 -2.67 -11.10
N CYS A 42 -13.32 -2.75 -9.95
CA CYS A 42 -13.08 -1.84 -8.85
C CYS A 42 -11.62 -1.90 -8.37
N GLN A 43 -11.06 -3.11 -8.20
CA GLN A 43 -9.70 -3.31 -7.67
C GLN A 43 -8.64 -2.79 -8.66
N LYS A 44 -8.79 -3.04 -9.96
CA LYS A 44 -7.91 -2.52 -11.01
C LYS A 44 -7.79 -0.99 -10.99
N LEU A 45 -8.90 -0.28 -10.75
CA LEU A 45 -8.89 1.19 -10.65
C LEU A 45 -8.03 1.65 -9.46
N VAL A 46 -8.17 0.98 -8.31
CA VAL A 46 -7.38 1.29 -7.10
C VAL A 46 -5.90 1.01 -7.34
N ASP A 47 -5.59 -0.13 -7.96
CA ASP A 47 -4.20 -0.55 -8.18
C ASP A 47 -3.49 0.38 -9.17
N ARG A 48 -4.19 0.85 -10.21
CA ARG A 48 -3.68 1.87 -11.13
C ARG A 48 -3.35 3.17 -10.39
N GLN A 49 -4.29 3.67 -9.58
CA GLN A 49 -4.06 4.89 -8.79
C GLN A 49 -2.85 4.74 -7.84
N PHE A 50 -2.70 3.59 -7.19
CA PHE A 50 -1.54 3.34 -6.33
C PHE A 50 -0.22 3.14 -7.09
N ALA A 51 -0.26 2.67 -8.34
CA ALA A 51 0.92 2.63 -9.19
C ALA A 51 1.39 4.06 -9.54
N GLU A 52 0.48 4.91 -10.03
CA GLU A 52 0.78 6.30 -10.37
C GLU A 52 1.30 7.10 -9.16
N LEU A 53 0.70 6.89 -7.98
CA LEU A 53 1.17 7.54 -6.74
C LEU A 53 2.56 7.06 -6.31
N ARG A 54 2.89 5.79 -6.54
CA ARG A 54 4.23 5.26 -6.25
C ARG A 54 5.27 5.85 -7.19
N GLU A 55 4.99 5.87 -8.49
CA GLU A 55 5.88 6.45 -9.50
C GLU A 55 6.16 7.93 -9.20
N LYS A 56 5.12 8.72 -8.91
CA LYS A 56 5.28 10.13 -8.49
C LYS A 56 6.15 10.27 -7.24
N LYS A 57 5.96 9.39 -6.26
CA LYS A 57 6.73 9.42 -5.01
C LYS A 57 8.19 9.03 -5.23
N GLU A 58 8.45 8.07 -6.12
CA GLU A 58 9.80 7.63 -6.49
C GLU A 58 10.54 8.71 -7.28
N ALA A 59 9.89 9.33 -8.27
CA ALA A 59 10.46 10.45 -9.02
C ALA A 59 10.83 11.64 -8.11
N LEU A 60 9.95 12.00 -7.16
CA LEU A 60 10.23 13.07 -6.19
C LEU A 60 11.38 12.72 -5.23
N LYS A 61 11.57 11.44 -4.90
CA LYS A 61 12.73 11.02 -4.10
C LYS A 61 14.01 11.13 -4.91
N ALA A 62 14.01 10.63 -6.15
CA ALA A 62 15.15 10.71 -7.05
C ALA A 62 15.61 12.17 -7.25
N SER A 63 14.68 13.09 -7.54
CA SER A 63 15.02 14.50 -7.72
C SER A 63 15.58 15.16 -6.45
N LYS A 64 15.10 14.76 -5.27
CA LYS A 64 15.65 15.23 -3.99
C LYS A 64 17.06 14.69 -3.74
N GLU A 65 17.28 13.42 -4.05
CA GLU A 65 18.60 12.79 -3.91
C GLU A 65 19.62 13.43 -4.85
N GLU A 66 19.25 13.69 -6.11
CA GLU A 66 20.08 14.40 -7.09
C GLU A 66 20.43 15.82 -6.62
N ASN A 67 19.44 16.60 -6.21
CA ASN A 67 19.67 17.95 -5.67
C ASN A 67 20.55 17.94 -4.41
N SER A 68 20.41 16.94 -3.55
CA SER A 68 21.23 16.81 -2.34
C SER A 68 22.68 16.39 -2.62
N LYS A 69 22.94 15.75 -3.77
CA LYS A 69 24.29 15.39 -4.23
C LYS A 69 24.99 16.59 -4.89
N SER A 70 24.28 17.35 -5.72
CA SER A 70 24.83 18.57 -6.33
C SER A 70 25.09 19.71 -5.34
N ALA A 71 24.36 19.78 -4.22
CA ALA A 71 24.59 20.78 -3.17
C ALA A 71 25.78 20.45 -2.24
N LYS A 72 26.41 19.28 -2.38
CA LYS A 72 27.57 18.85 -1.57
C LYS A 72 28.89 18.86 -2.35
N ASN A 73 28.89 19.37 -3.58
CA ASN A 73 30.08 19.51 -4.42
C ASN A 73 30.39 20.98 -4.71
#